data_AF-A0A7R9UVC1-F1
#
_entry.id   AF-A0A7R9UVC1-F1
#
_cell.length_a   1.000
_cell.length_b   1.000
_cell.length_c   1.000
_cell.angle_alpha   90.00
_cell.angle_beta   90.00
_cell.angle_gamma   90.00
#
_symmetry.space_group_name_H-M   'P 1'
#
loop_
_entity.id
_entity.type
_entity.pdbx_description
1 polymer ?
#
loop_
_entity_poly.entity_id
_entity_poly.type
_entity_poly.pdbx_seq_one_letter_code
_entity_poly.pdbx_strand_id
1 'polypeptide(L)'
;MGKARGAPGARGRKMLALVCINASNMACHSVYSVLASFFPQAAHAKGLTAEPIGLVFAIFAAVVFVSAPLAAPMLSQHGKRQIYVAGLATVSSATIAFAFADHIDNPTAYLWWCILLRCVQGF
;
A
#
# COMPACT_ATOMS: atom_id res chain seq x y z
N MET A 1 -26.66 -40.56 -3.55
CA MET A 1 -25.36 -39.93 -3.22
C MET A 1 -25.40 -38.46 -3.61
N GLY A 2 -25.68 -37.56 -2.67
CA GLY A 2 -25.76 -36.11 -2.94
C GLY A 2 -25.25 -35.36 -1.73
N LYS A 3 -23.94 -35.14 -1.66
CA LYS A 3 -23.29 -34.43 -0.55
C LYS A 3 -23.67 -32.95 -0.68
N ALA A 4 -24.62 -32.52 0.14
CA ALA A 4 -24.93 -31.11 0.33
C ALA A 4 -23.62 -30.38 0.64
N ARG A 5 -23.17 -29.53 -0.30
CA ARG A 5 -22.05 -28.62 -0.11
C ARG A 5 -22.44 -27.67 1.01
N GLY A 6 -22.08 -28.04 2.24
CA GLY A 6 -22.36 -27.26 3.44
C GLY A 6 -21.75 -25.89 3.27
N ALA A 7 -22.61 -24.87 3.23
CA ALA A 7 -22.17 -23.49 3.38
C ALA A 7 -21.30 -23.42 4.65
N PRO A 8 -20.10 -22.81 4.60
CA PRO A 8 -19.25 -22.71 5.77
C PRO A 8 -20.06 -22.06 6.89
N GLY A 9 -20.15 -22.75 8.04
CA GLY A 9 -20.82 -22.23 9.23
C GLY A 9 -20.24 -20.88 9.63
N ALA A 10 -20.92 -20.12 10.49
CA ALA A 10 -20.51 -18.76 10.87
C ALA A 10 -19.02 -18.64 11.27
N ARG A 11 -18.43 -19.70 11.85
CA ARG A 11 -16.99 -19.82 12.15
C ARG A 11 -16.11 -19.90 10.89
N GLY A 12 -16.50 -20.69 9.89
CA GLY A 12 -15.77 -20.83 8.62
C GLY A 12 -15.72 -19.54 7.81
N ARG A 13 -16.82 -18.75 7.80
CA ARG A 13 -16.84 -17.43 7.14
C ARG A 13 -15.91 -16.41 7.81
N LYS A 14 -15.88 -16.38 9.16
CA LYS A 14 -14.95 -15.51 9.91
C LYS A 14 -13.49 -15.90 9.69
N MET A 15 -13.21 -17.20 9.67
CA MET A 15 -11.87 -17.71 9.41
C MET A 15 -11.40 -17.40 7.98
N LEU A 16 -12.28 -17.55 6.99
CA LEU A 16 -11.98 -17.12 5.62
C LEU A 16 -11.67 -15.63 5.54
N ALA A 17 -12.48 -14.77 6.20
CA ALA A 17 -12.23 -13.33 6.21
C ALA A 17 -10.87 -12.98 6.85
N LEU A 18 -10.50 -13.64 7.96
CA LEU A 18 -9.19 -13.47 8.59
C LEU A 18 -8.05 -13.89 7.66
N VAL A 19 -8.18 -15.04 6.99
CA VAL A 19 -7.19 -15.51 6.02
C VAL A 19 -7.04 -14.50 4.87
N CYS A 20 -8.14 -14.00 4.31
CA CYS A 20 -8.11 -12.99 3.26
C CYS A 20 -7.40 -11.71 3.70
N ILE A 21 -7.73 -11.17 4.89
CA ILE A 21 -7.13 -9.93 5.42
C ILE A 21 -5.63 -10.11 5.65
N ASN A 22 -5.20 -11.25 6.20
CA ASN A 22 -3.78 -11.51 6.42
C ASN A 22 -3.02 -11.72 5.11
N ALA A 23 -3.63 -12.40 4.13
CA ALA A 23 -3.03 -12.61 2.82
C ALA A 23 -2.83 -11.28 2.07
N SER A 24 -3.81 -10.39 2.09
CA SER A 24 -3.66 -9.04 1.51
C SER A 24 -2.63 -8.22 2.27
N ASN A 25 -2.58 -8.30 3.60
CA ASN A 25 -1.54 -7.60 4.37
C ASN A 25 -0.13 -8.08 4.02
N MET A 26 0.06 -9.40 3.91
CA MET A 26 1.32 -10.00 3.47
C MET A 26 1.71 -9.46 2.09
N ALA A 27 0.79 -9.46 1.12
CA ALA A 27 1.06 -8.95 -0.22
C ALA A 27 1.47 -7.47 -0.22
N CYS A 28 0.79 -6.62 0.55
CA CYS A 28 1.16 -5.21 0.70
C CYS A 28 2.57 -5.05 1.27
N HIS A 29 2.90 -5.77 2.34
CA HIS A 29 4.24 -5.70 2.95
C HIS A 29 5.34 -6.24 2.03
N SER A 30 5.06 -7.27 1.22
CA SER A 30 6.02 -7.76 0.22
C SER A 30 6.37 -6.69 -0.80
N VAL A 31 5.38 -5.94 -1.31
CA VAL A 31 5.61 -4.83 -2.25
C VAL A 31 6.47 -3.74 -1.62
N TYR A 32 6.18 -3.34 -0.37
CA TYR A 32 6.98 -2.34 0.34
C TYR A 32 8.43 -2.79 0.57
N SER A 33 8.66 -4.08 0.79
CA SER A 33 10.01 -4.60 0.97
C SER A 33 10.83 -4.56 -0.33
N VAL A 34 10.23 -4.90 -1.48
CA VAL A 34 10.90 -4.86 -2.80
C VAL A 34 11.35 -3.43 -3.13
N LEU A 35 10.55 -2.44 -2.73
CA LEU A 35 10.87 -1.05 -2.97
C LEU A 35 12.16 -0.61 -2.27
N ALA A 36 12.39 -1.06 -1.04
CA ALA A 36 13.62 -0.74 -0.30
C ALA A 36 14.87 -1.33 -0.93
N SER A 37 14.78 -2.49 -1.59
CA SER A 37 15.93 -3.12 -2.24
C SER A 37 16.27 -2.51 -3.60
N PHE A 38 15.29 -2.08 -4.39
CA PHE A 38 15.52 -1.59 -5.76
C PHE A 38 15.55 -0.06 -5.89
N PHE A 39 14.74 0.66 -5.11
CA PHE A 39 14.56 2.11 -5.27
C PHE A 39 15.84 2.93 -5.08
N PRO A 40 16.70 2.66 -4.08
CA PRO A 40 17.92 3.45 -3.88
C PRO A 40 18.85 3.38 -5.09
N GLN A 41 19.01 2.19 -5.69
CA GLN A 41 19.86 1.99 -6.86
C GLN A 41 19.31 2.74 -8.08
N ALA A 42 18.00 2.66 -8.32
CA ALA A 42 17.35 3.38 -9.43
C ALA A 42 17.42 4.90 -9.25
N ALA A 43 17.19 5.40 -8.03
CA ALA A 43 17.27 6.83 -7.73
C ALA A 43 18.70 7.38 -7.87
N HIS A 44 19.71 6.63 -7.43
CA HIS A 44 21.11 7.01 -7.65
C HIS A 44 21.50 7.02 -9.13
N ALA A 45 21.00 6.07 -9.94
CA ALA A 45 21.21 6.07 -11.38
C ALA A 45 20.63 7.31 -12.07
N LYS A 46 19.54 7.87 -11.52
CA LYS A 46 18.94 9.14 -11.97
C LYS A 46 19.60 10.40 -11.36
N GLY A 47 20.71 10.26 -10.63
CA GLY A 47 21.46 11.39 -10.07
C GLY A 47 20.93 11.94 -8.75
N LEU A 48 20.02 11.23 -8.06
CA LEU A 48 19.60 11.61 -6.71
C LEU A 48 20.64 11.21 -5.66
N THR A 49 20.82 12.08 -4.66
CA THR A 49 21.65 11.82 -3.48
C THR A 49 20.86 11.03 -2.43
N ALA A 50 21.52 10.56 -1.36
CA ALA A 50 20.89 9.75 -0.32
C ALA A 50 19.80 10.48 0.48
N GLU A 51 19.91 11.81 0.64
CA GLU A 51 18.96 12.63 1.40
C GLU A 51 17.52 12.57 0.83
N PRO A 52 17.26 12.92 -0.45
CA PRO A 52 15.91 12.83 -1.02
C PRO A 52 15.38 11.39 -1.06
N ILE A 53 16.25 10.39 -1.24
CA ILE A 53 15.87 8.97 -1.19
C ILE A 53 15.34 8.62 0.20
N GLY A 54 16.05 9.02 1.26
CA GLY A 54 15.62 8.84 2.66
C GLY A 54 14.28 9.53 2.93
N LEU A 55 14.08 10.74 2.39
CA LEU A 55 12.82 11.47 2.52
C LEU A 55 11.63 10.71 1.92
N VAL A 56 11.80 10.05 0.77
CA VAL A 56 10.75 9.22 0.15
C VAL A 56 10.34 8.05 1.06
N PHE A 57 11.28 7.46 1.80
CA PHE A 57 10.94 6.43 2.80
C PHE A 57 10.28 7.01 4.05
N ALA A 58 10.77 8.15 4.54
CA ALA A 58 10.25 8.78 5.75
C ALA A 58 8.82 9.30 5.59
N ILE A 59 8.48 9.91 4.45
CA ILE A 59 7.16 10.52 4.24
C ILE A 59 6.04 9.49 4.28
N PHE A 60 6.27 8.27 3.79
CA PHE A 60 5.30 7.17 3.89
C PHE A 60 4.94 6.88 5.35
N ALA A 61 5.95 6.70 6.22
CA ALA A 61 5.72 6.43 7.63
C ALA A 61 5.03 7.61 8.35
N ALA A 62 5.39 8.85 7.99
CA ALA A 62 4.75 10.04 8.51
C ALA A 62 3.26 10.11 8.13
N VAL A 63 2.91 9.81 6.87
CA VAL A 63 1.51 9.81 6.43
C VAL A 63 0.72 8.69 7.08
N VAL A 64 1.29 7.48 7.22
CA VAL A 64 0.63 6.37 7.97
C VAL A 64 0.36 6.76 9.43
N PHE A 65 1.31 7.45 10.07
CA PHE A 65 1.14 7.93 11.44
C PHE A 65 0.00 8.95 11.55
N VAL A 66 -0.13 9.86 10.58
CA VAL A 66 -1.19 10.87 10.54
C VAL A 66 -2.54 10.26 10.11
N SER A 67 -2.55 9.27 9.22
CA SER A 67 -3.77 8.62 8.74
C SER A 67 -4.39 7.69 9.79
N ALA A 68 -3.59 7.10 10.67
CA ALA A 68 -4.06 6.20 11.73
C ALA A 68 -5.19 6.79 12.61
N PRO A 69 -5.08 8.00 13.20
CA PRO A 69 -6.18 8.62 13.94
C PRO A 69 -7.36 9.02 13.04
N LEU A 70 -7.12 9.36 11.77
CA LEU A 70 -8.17 9.74 10.81
C LEU A 70 -9.01 8.54 10.35
N ALA A 71 -8.41 7.36 10.26
CA ALA A 71 -9.11 6.13 9.85
C ALA A 71 -10.13 5.66 10.89
N ALA A 72 -9.93 5.95 12.18
CA ALA A 72 -10.80 5.53 13.26
C ALA A 72 -12.27 6.02 13.13
N PRO A 73 -12.56 7.32 12.94
CA PRO A 73 -13.93 7.79 12.71
C PRO A 73 -14.50 7.31 11.38
N MET A 74 -13.69 7.20 10.32
CA MET A 74 -14.15 6.70 9.02
C MET A 74 -14.73 5.29 9.14
N LEU A 75 -14.03 4.40 9.87
CA LEU A 75 -14.44 3.02 10.12
C LEU A 75 -15.81 2.90 10.81
N SER A 76 -16.16 3.86 11.67
CA SER A 76 -17.46 3.90 12.36
C SER A 76 -18.60 4.38 11.45
N GLN A 77 -18.33 5.25 10.48
CA GLN A 77 -19.35 5.86 9.63
C GLN A 77 -19.66 5.03 8.38
N HIS A 78 -18.64 4.53 7.69
CA HIS A 78 -18.77 3.87 6.38
C HIS A 78 -18.62 2.33 6.45
N GLY A 79 -18.28 1.80 7.62
CA GLY A 79 -18.14 0.36 7.84
C GLY A 79 -16.79 -0.21 7.39
N LYS A 80 -16.35 -1.25 8.10
CA LYS A 80 -14.99 -1.82 8.02
C LYS A 80 -14.64 -2.39 6.65
N ARG A 81 -15.60 -3.05 5.99
CA ARG A 81 -15.37 -3.73 4.70
C ARG A 81 -15.08 -2.76 3.56
N GLN A 82 -15.87 -1.69 3.44
CA GLN A 82 -15.74 -0.74 2.33
C GLN A 82 -14.42 0.03 2.43
N ILE A 83 -14.08 0.49 3.64
CA ILE A 83 -12.82 1.19 3.89
C ILE A 83 -11.61 0.30 3.61
N TYR A 84 -11.67 -0.97 4.04
CA TYR A 84 -10.57 -1.90 3.78
C TYR A 84 -10.34 -2.13 2.28
N VAL A 85 -11.41 -2.34 1.52
CA VAL A 85 -11.32 -2.52 0.05
C VAL A 85 -10.90 -1.23 -0.66
N ALA A 86 -11.38 -0.08 -0.21
CA ALA A 86 -10.98 1.22 -0.77
C ALA A 86 -9.49 1.48 -0.52
N GLY A 87 -8.98 1.26 0.69
CA GLY A 87 -7.55 1.39 0.99
C GLY A 87 -6.69 0.44 0.14
N LEU A 88 -7.11 -0.82 -0.01
CA LEU A 88 -6.41 -1.77 -0.89
C LEU A 88 -6.40 -1.31 -2.36
N ALA A 89 -7.51 -0.78 -2.87
CA ALA A 89 -7.58 -0.25 -4.22
C ALA A 89 -6.67 0.97 -4.41
N THR A 90 -6.67 1.90 -3.45
CA THR A 90 -5.80 3.07 -3.44
C THR A 90 -4.33 2.66 -3.46
N VAL A 91 -3.89 1.81 -2.53
CA VAL A 91 -2.50 1.32 -2.46
C VAL A 91 -2.11 0.59 -3.75
N SER A 92 -2.99 -0.25 -4.30
CA SER A 92 -2.72 -0.99 -5.54
C SER A 92 -2.58 -0.05 -6.73
N SER A 93 -3.47 0.94 -6.87
CA SER A 93 -3.41 1.92 -7.95
C SER A 93 -2.16 2.79 -7.88
N ALA A 94 -1.78 3.23 -6.67
CA ALA A 94 -0.57 4.02 -6.45
C ALA A 94 0.70 3.20 -6.71
N THR A 95 0.68 1.91 -6.36
CA THR A 95 1.81 0.99 -6.66
C THR A 95 2.00 0.80 -8.16
N ILE A 96 0.91 0.64 -8.91
CA ILE A 96 0.96 0.54 -10.37
C ILE A 96 1.47 1.86 -10.96
N ALA A 97 0.99 3.01 -10.47
CA ALA A 97 1.48 4.33 -10.88
C ALA A 97 2.97 4.53 -10.54
N PHE A 98 3.46 3.92 -9.46
CA PHE A 98 4.87 3.95 -9.08
C PHE A 98 5.75 3.19 -10.07
N ALA A 99 5.25 2.11 -10.67
CA ALA A 99 5.98 1.38 -11.72
C ALA A 99 6.27 2.27 -12.95
N PHE A 100 5.39 3.22 -13.26
CA PHE A 100 5.60 4.17 -14.37
C PHE A 100 6.61 5.29 -14.04
N ALA A 101 7.06 5.42 -12.79
CA ALA A 101 8.07 6.41 -12.41
C ALA A 101 9.40 6.20 -13.16
N ASP A 102 9.67 4.98 -13.64
CA ASP A 102 10.91 4.67 -14.36
C ASP A 102 11.04 5.47 -15.67
N HIS A 103 9.93 5.84 -16.31
CA HIS A 103 9.92 6.62 -17.55
C HIS A 103 10.22 8.12 -17.38
N ILE A 104 10.38 8.61 -16.15
CA ILE A 104 10.65 10.03 -15.88
C ILE A 104 12.16 10.27 -15.83
N ASP A 105 12.74 10.90 -16.85
CA ASP A 105 14.18 11.17 -16.92
C ASP A 105 14.62 12.34 -16.02
N ASN A 106 13.73 13.30 -15.76
CA ASN A 106 14.05 14.45 -14.93
C ASN A 106 14.13 14.06 -13.44
N PRO A 107 15.28 14.25 -12.75
CA PRO A 107 15.46 13.79 -11.38
C PRO A 107 14.50 14.45 -10.37
N THR A 108 14.22 15.74 -10.56
CA THR A 108 13.31 16.50 -9.69
C THR A 108 11.86 16.07 -9.90
N ALA A 109 11.45 15.85 -11.16
CA ALA A 109 10.10 15.35 -11.45
C ALA A 109 9.90 13.91 -10.93
N TYR A 110 10.91 13.05 -11.06
CA TYR A 110 10.92 11.71 -10.50
C TYR A 110 10.75 11.73 -8.98
N LEU A 111 11.50 12.59 -8.28
CA LEU A 111 11.41 12.73 -6.83
C LEU A 111 10.00 13.14 -6.38
N TRP A 112 9.44 14.19 -6.98
CA TRP A 112 8.09 14.65 -6.62
C TRP A 112 7.01 13.62 -6.92
N TRP A 113 7.12 12.92 -8.04
CA TRP A 113 6.23 11.82 -8.39
C TRP A 113 6.27 10.71 -7.33
N CYS A 114 7.48 10.29 -6.91
CA CYS A 114 7.65 9.30 -5.86
C CYS A 114 7.10 9.77 -4.51
N ILE A 115 7.35 11.02 -4.11
CA ILE A 115 6.81 11.58 -2.85
C ILE A 115 5.28 11.57 -2.87
N LEU A 116 4.66 12.05 -3.94
CA LEU A 116 3.20 12.07 -4.09
C LEU A 116 2.60 10.68 -3.97
N LEU A 117 3.16 9.70 -4.67
CA LEU A 117 2.68 8.32 -4.61
C LEU A 117 2.88 7.68 -3.23
N ARG A 118 3.96 8.01 -2.52
CA ARG A 118 4.16 7.56 -1.12
C ARG A 118 3.13 8.16 -0.18
N CYS A 119 2.74 9.42 -0.38
CA CYS A 119 1.65 10.01 0.39
C CYS A 119 0.33 9.29 0.12
N VAL A 120 0.02 8.96 -1.13
CA VAL A 120 -1.19 8.21 -1.48
C VAL A 120 -1.17 6.79 -0.93
N GLN A 121 -0.01 6.12 -0.92
CA GLN A 121 0.15 4.78 -0.34
C GLN A 121 0.05 4.76 1.19
N GLY A 122 0.43 5.85 1.86
CA GLY A 122 0.39 5.96 3.33
C GLY A 122 -0.99 6.33 3.89
N PHE A 123 -1.91 6.78 3.05
CA PHE A 123 -3.28 7.14 3.44
C PHE A 123 -4.21 5.92 3.44
#